data_AF-U6EDM9-F1
#
_entry.id   AF-U6EDM9-F1
#
_cell.length_a   1.000
_cell.length_b   1.000
_cell.length_c   1.000
_cell.angle_alpha   90.00
_cell.angle_beta   90.00
_cell.angle_gamma   90.00
#
_symmetry.space_group_name_H-M   'P 1'
#
loop_
_entity.id
_entity.type
_entity.pdbx_description
1 polymer ?
#
loop_
_entity_poly.entity_id
_entity_poly.type
_entity_poly.pdbx_seq_one_letter_code
_entity_poly.pdbx_strand_id
1 'polypeptide(L)'
;MVEDDGKLEKSIEELNQRRIDLEKEINDLNIMENEKLKSINKELELKIEWMDKERIKAIKERDNLLRKVKHSNEKSWKNALKMVVILGFLDLVVIPAIIVLLSIPMPWIFVALGLVTFLGIMLIINYMSGTSPFNTGEIRKAITVSLLTVYLAFVPLSTMGMVTIPGADITTYFTWLIAVVIVLYFTTRPLEEYIKTRDSNK
;
A
#
# COMPACT_ATOMS: atom_id res chain seq x y z
N MET A 1 81.12 -40.66 -36.26
CA MET A 1 81.27 -39.30 -35.71
C MET A 1 80.70 -38.22 -36.62
N VAL A 2 80.80 -38.31 -37.95
CA VAL A 2 80.26 -37.26 -38.88
C VAL A 2 78.73 -37.34 -39.10
N GLU A 3 78.11 -38.51 -38.91
CA GLU A 3 76.66 -38.70 -39.13
C GLU A 3 75.76 -38.15 -37.99
N ASP A 4 76.33 -37.91 -36.81
CA ASP A 4 75.61 -37.49 -35.62
C ASP A 4 75.45 -35.96 -35.57
N ASP A 5 76.50 -35.23 -35.99
CA ASP A 5 76.50 -33.76 -36.03
C ASP A 5 75.48 -33.18 -37.02
N GLY A 6 75.31 -33.81 -38.20
CA GLY A 6 74.32 -33.36 -39.19
C GLY A 6 72.86 -33.60 -38.79
N LYS A 7 72.59 -34.60 -37.93
CA LYS A 7 71.27 -34.81 -37.32
C LYS A 7 70.99 -33.79 -36.21
N LEU A 8 72.01 -33.43 -35.45
CA LEU A 8 71.95 -32.41 -34.42
C LEU A 8 71.65 -31.03 -35.01
N GLU A 9 72.36 -30.62 -36.07
CA GLU A 9 72.08 -29.34 -36.75
C GLU A 9 70.64 -29.26 -37.25
N LYS A 10 70.14 -30.31 -37.91
CA LYS A 10 68.77 -30.34 -38.43
C LYS A 10 67.72 -30.26 -37.31
N SER A 11 68.00 -30.90 -36.17
CA SER A 11 67.13 -30.84 -34.98
C SER A 11 67.14 -29.46 -34.33
N ILE A 12 68.30 -28.79 -34.30
CA ILE A 12 68.44 -27.41 -33.79
C ILE A 12 67.67 -26.45 -34.69
N GLU A 13 67.73 -26.63 -36.00
CA GLU A 13 67.02 -25.78 -36.95
C GLU A 13 65.50 -25.98 -36.90
N GLU A 14 65.02 -27.22 -36.78
CA GLU A 14 63.61 -27.52 -36.52
C GLU A 14 63.12 -26.93 -35.19
N LEU A 15 63.93 -27.00 -34.14
CA LEU A 15 63.61 -26.39 -32.83
C LEU A 15 63.55 -24.87 -32.91
N ASN A 16 64.47 -24.24 -33.65
CA ASN A 16 64.46 -22.79 -33.87
C ASN A 16 63.24 -22.35 -34.69
N GLN A 17 62.85 -23.09 -35.73
CA GLN A 17 61.62 -22.81 -36.47
C GLN A 17 60.38 -22.94 -35.59
N ARG A 18 60.27 -24.04 -34.82
CA ARG A 18 59.15 -24.21 -33.86
C ARG A 18 59.10 -23.08 -32.83
N ARG A 19 60.26 -22.60 -32.35
CA ARG A 19 60.30 -21.46 -31.43
C ARG A 19 59.72 -20.21 -32.09
N ILE A 20 60.12 -19.89 -33.32
CA ILE A 20 59.63 -18.73 -34.07
C ILE A 20 58.12 -18.84 -34.32
N ASP A 21 57.64 -20.03 -34.71
CA ASP A 21 56.21 -20.28 -34.95
C ASP A 21 55.39 -20.11 -33.67
N LEU A 22 55.86 -20.67 -32.54
CA LEU A 22 55.20 -20.52 -31.24
C LEU A 22 55.22 -19.07 -30.75
N GLU A 23 56.32 -18.34 -30.96
CA GLU A 23 56.44 -16.93 -30.58
C GLU A 23 55.46 -16.06 -31.38
N LYS A 24 55.25 -16.39 -32.66
CA LYS A 24 54.24 -15.76 -33.51
C LYS A 24 52.82 -16.10 -33.06
N GLU A 25 52.53 -17.37 -32.77
CA GLU A 25 51.22 -17.82 -32.30
C GLU A 25 50.85 -17.17 -30.95
N ILE A 26 51.79 -17.07 -30.02
CA ILE A 26 51.61 -16.36 -28.74
C ILE A 26 51.30 -14.88 -28.99
N ASN A 27 52.01 -14.23 -29.91
CA ASN A 27 51.77 -12.82 -30.22
C ASN A 27 50.38 -12.61 -30.85
N ASP A 28 49.98 -13.47 -31.79
CA ASP A 28 48.67 -13.41 -32.43
C ASP A 28 47.53 -13.67 -31.42
N LEU A 29 47.73 -14.61 -30.49
CA LEU A 29 46.80 -14.86 -29.38
C LEU A 29 46.67 -13.64 -28.45
N ASN A 30 47.79 -13.01 -28.08
CA ASN A 30 47.80 -11.81 -27.23
C ASN A 30 47.08 -10.62 -27.90
N ILE A 31 47.21 -10.47 -29.21
CA ILE A 31 46.49 -9.44 -29.98
C ILE A 31 44.98 -9.74 -29.96
N MET A 32 44.59 -10.99 -30.26
CA MET A 32 43.19 -11.40 -30.27
C MET A 32 42.53 -11.26 -28.89
N GLU A 33 43.23 -11.62 -27.83
CA GLU A 33 42.75 -11.47 -26.45
C GLU A 33 42.53 -9.99 -26.10
N ASN A 34 43.48 -9.12 -26.46
CA ASN A 34 43.34 -7.67 -26.26
C ASN A 34 42.15 -7.08 -27.02
N GLU A 35 41.90 -7.51 -28.26
CA GLU A 35 40.75 -7.07 -29.04
C GLU A 35 39.43 -7.53 -28.41
N LYS A 36 39.34 -8.78 -27.96
CA LYS A 36 38.18 -9.30 -27.24
C LYS A 36 37.93 -8.52 -25.95
N LEU A 37 38.97 -8.29 -25.14
CA LEU A 37 38.85 -7.50 -23.91
C LEU A 37 38.37 -6.06 -24.18
N LYS A 38 38.87 -5.41 -25.24
CA LYS A 38 38.38 -4.09 -25.66
C LYS A 38 36.90 -4.12 -26.06
N SER A 39 36.48 -5.12 -26.83
CA SER A 39 35.08 -5.25 -27.24
C SER A 39 34.15 -5.47 -26.04
N ILE A 40 34.53 -6.34 -25.10
CA ILE A 40 33.77 -6.61 -23.87
C ILE A 40 33.70 -5.38 -22.98
N ASN A 41 34.81 -4.65 -22.80
CA ASN A 41 34.79 -3.41 -22.02
C ASN A 41 33.84 -2.37 -22.63
N LYS A 42 33.84 -2.22 -23.96
CA LYS A 42 32.93 -1.30 -24.65
C LYS A 42 31.47 -1.71 -24.48
N GLU A 43 31.15 -3.00 -24.56
CA GLU A 43 29.81 -3.51 -24.30
C GLU A 43 29.37 -3.26 -22.84
N LEU A 44 30.28 -3.46 -21.89
CA LEU A 44 30.02 -3.20 -20.47
C LEU A 44 29.77 -1.71 -20.20
N GLU A 45 30.55 -0.81 -20.80
CA GLU A 45 30.35 0.63 -20.70
C GLU A 45 28.96 1.04 -21.22
N LEU A 46 28.56 0.54 -22.40
CA LEU A 46 27.22 0.80 -22.95
C LEU A 46 26.11 0.25 -22.06
N LYS A 47 26.31 -0.92 -21.46
CA LYS A 47 25.35 -1.53 -20.54
C LYS A 47 25.20 -0.73 -19.25
N ILE A 48 26.30 -0.20 -18.71
CA ILE A 48 26.30 0.68 -17.55
C ILE A 48 25.53 1.97 -17.87
N GLU A 49 25.83 2.62 -18.99
CA GLU A 49 25.15 3.84 -19.42
C GLU A 49 23.64 3.62 -19.60
N TRP A 50 23.26 2.50 -20.21
CA TRP A 50 21.86 2.13 -20.37
C TRP A 50 21.15 1.89 -19.03
N MET A 51 21.78 1.15 -18.11
CA MET A 51 21.23 0.93 -16.76
C MET A 51 21.11 2.24 -15.96
N ASP A 52 22.06 3.15 -16.07
CA ASP A 52 21.99 4.45 -15.40
C ASP A 52 20.84 5.30 -15.94
N LYS A 53 20.63 5.29 -17.26
CA LYS A 53 19.49 5.96 -17.89
C LYS A 53 18.15 5.38 -17.41
N GLU A 54 18.05 4.06 -17.29
CA GLU A 54 16.86 3.40 -16.72
C GLU A 54 16.65 3.75 -15.25
N ARG A 55 17.71 3.74 -14.43
CA ARG A 55 17.65 4.14 -13.02
C ARG A 55 17.13 5.57 -12.89
N ILE A 56 17.66 6.51 -13.68
CA ILE A 56 17.22 7.91 -13.67
C ILE A 56 15.74 8.02 -14.07
N LYS A 57 15.30 7.26 -15.07
CA LYS A 57 13.89 7.24 -15.51
C LYS A 57 12.98 6.69 -14.40
N ALA A 58 13.36 5.57 -13.78
CA ALA A 58 12.61 4.98 -12.68
C ALA A 58 12.51 5.92 -11.47
N ILE A 59 13.59 6.62 -11.13
CA ILE A 59 13.60 7.63 -10.04
C ILE A 59 12.64 8.79 -10.38
N LYS A 60 12.67 9.31 -11.61
CA LYS A 60 11.75 10.39 -12.05
C LYS A 60 10.29 9.95 -12.02
N GLU A 61 9.99 8.74 -12.47
CA GLU A 61 8.63 8.19 -12.42
C GLU A 61 8.15 8.04 -10.97
N ARG A 62 8.99 7.47 -10.10
CA ARG A 62 8.72 7.37 -8.67
C ARG A 62 8.45 8.74 -8.05
N ASP A 63 9.28 9.74 -8.31
CA ASP A 63 9.10 11.09 -7.75
C ASP A 63 7.83 11.78 -8.27
N ASN A 64 7.49 11.60 -9.54
CA ASN A 64 6.24 12.10 -10.10
C ASN A 64 5.02 11.42 -9.47
N LEU A 65 5.07 10.11 -9.25
CA LEU A 65 4.02 9.37 -8.55
C LEU A 65 3.91 9.86 -7.10
N LEU A 66 5.03 10.04 -6.39
CA LEU A 66 5.03 10.55 -5.02
C LEU A 66 4.46 11.96 -4.93
N ARG A 67 4.76 12.86 -5.88
CA ARG A 67 4.14 14.19 -5.92
C ARG A 67 2.64 14.11 -6.16
N LYS A 68 2.18 13.24 -7.08
CA LYS A 68 0.75 13.03 -7.33
C LYS A 68 0.03 12.50 -6.09
N VAL A 69 0.62 11.51 -5.42
CA VAL A 69 0.08 10.95 -4.16
C VAL A 69 0.04 12.02 -3.07
N LYS A 70 1.12 12.78 -2.86
CA LYS A 70 1.18 13.83 -1.83
C LYS A 70 0.11 14.91 -2.04
N HIS A 71 -0.03 15.42 -3.27
CA HIS A 71 -1.02 16.45 -3.58
C HIS A 71 -2.46 15.91 -3.49
N SER A 72 -2.69 14.67 -3.93
CA SER A 72 -3.99 14.00 -3.79
C SER A 72 -4.37 13.81 -2.32
N ASN A 73 -3.43 13.36 -1.50
CA ASN A 73 -3.63 13.10 -0.07
C ASN A 73 -3.88 14.39 0.72
N GLU A 74 -3.22 15.50 0.40
CA GLU A 74 -3.45 16.77 1.09
C GLU A 74 -4.84 17.34 0.80
N LYS A 75 -5.29 17.23 -0.46
CA LYS A 75 -6.64 17.67 -0.84
C LYS A 75 -7.72 16.76 -0.25
N SER A 76 -7.51 15.45 -0.20
CA SER A 76 -8.46 14.52 0.41
C SER A 76 -8.59 14.76 1.92
N TRP A 77 -7.48 15.03 2.63
CA TRP A 77 -7.48 15.37 4.05
C TRP A 77 -8.21 16.68 4.36
N LYS A 78 -7.95 17.75 3.60
CA LYS A 78 -8.66 19.04 3.78
C LYS A 78 -10.17 18.90 3.58
N ASN A 79 -10.59 18.07 2.62
CA ASN A 79 -12.01 17.80 2.38
C ASN A 79 -12.62 16.89 3.45
N ALA A 80 -11.91 15.87 3.91
CA ALA A 80 -12.35 15.02 5.00
C ALA A 80 -12.56 15.82 6.29
N LEU A 81 -11.65 16.76 6.61
CA LEU A 81 -11.79 17.62 7.78
C LEU A 81 -13.03 18.53 7.67
N LYS A 82 -13.33 19.07 6.48
CA LYS A 82 -14.59 19.78 6.23
C LYS A 82 -15.81 18.88 6.44
N MET A 83 -15.77 17.63 5.98
CA MET A 83 -16.87 16.67 6.19
C MET A 83 -17.07 16.34 7.67
N VAL A 84 -15.99 16.20 8.46
CA VAL A 84 -16.08 15.99 9.92
C VAL A 84 -16.74 17.19 10.60
N VAL A 85 -16.38 18.41 10.21
CA VAL A 85 -17.01 19.63 10.75
C VAL A 85 -18.50 19.69 10.41
N ILE A 86 -18.87 19.35 9.16
CA ILE A 86 -20.28 19.29 8.74
C ILE A 86 -21.04 18.21 9.51
N LEU A 87 -20.42 17.04 9.73
CA LEU A 87 -21.01 15.96 10.53
C LEU A 87 -21.27 16.42 11.96
N GLY A 88 -20.28 17.04 12.61
CA GLY A 88 -20.44 17.57 13.96
C GLY A 88 -21.53 18.63 14.07
N PHE A 89 -21.68 19.48 13.04
CA PHE A 89 -22.78 20.44 12.96
C PHE A 89 -24.14 19.75 12.81
N LEU A 90 -24.22 18.72 11.95
CA LEU A 90 -25.43 17.91 11.77
C LEU A 90 -25.87 17.27 13.10
N ASP A 91 -24.92 16.69 13.83
CA ASP A 91 -25.18 16.02 15.10
C ASP A 91 -25.57 17.00 16.21
N LEU A 92 -24.90 18.15 16.32
CA LEU A 92 -25.14 19.07 17.44
C LEU A 92 -26.36 19.97 17.23
N VAL A 93 -26.70 20.30 15.98
CA VAL A 93 -27.74 21.29 15.68
C VAL A 93 -28.95 20.64 15.00
N VAL A 94 -28.73 19.83 13.97
CA VAL A 94 -29.82 19.34 13.11
C VAL A 94 -30.59 18.21 13.80
N ILE A 95 -29.91 17.22 14.37
CA ILE A 95 -30.56 16.08 15.04
C ILE A 95 -31.40 16.53 16.24
N PRO A 96 -30.89 17.37 17.17
CA PRO A 96 -31.69 17.87 18.28
C PRO A 96 -32.88 18.71 17.82
N ALA A 97 -32.70 19.55 16.78
CA ALA A 97 -33.79 20.35 16.23
C ALA A 97 -34.91 19.49 15.63
N ILE A 98 -34.58 18.41 14.90
CA ILE A 98 -35.55 17.48 14.33
C ILE A 98 -36.34 16.75 15.44
N ILE A 99 -35.65 16.30 16.49
CA ILE A 99 -36.28 15.58 17.60
C ILE A 99 -37.25 16.48 18.37
N VAL A 100 -36.85 17.73 18.63
CA VAL A 100 -37.72 18.73 19.27
C VAL A 100 -38.93 19.05 18.38
N LEU A 101 -38.71 19.21 17.06
CA LEU A 101 -39.78 19.52 16.11
C LEU A 101 -40.82 18.40 15.98
N LEU A 102 -40.35 17.14 15.95
CA LEU A 102 -41.22 15.95 15.82
C LEU A 102 -41.73 15.41 17.16
N SER A 103 -41.37 16.05 18.29
CA SER A 103 -41.73 15.60 19.64
C SER A 103 -41.38 14.12 19.90
N ILE A 104 -40.26 13.66 19.36
CA ILE A 104 -39.77 12.30 19.56
C ILE A 104 -39.27 12.17 21.01
N PRO A 105 -39.46 11.02 21.70
CA PRO A 105 -38.97 10.87 23.06
C PRO A 105 -37.46 11.12 23.15
N MET A 106 -37.04 11.97 24.09
CA MET A 106 -35.65 12.41 24.26
C MET A 106 -34.59 11.29 24.26
N PRO A 107 -34.84 10.08 24.79
CA PRO A 107 -33.84 9.01 24.76
C PRO A 107 -33.41 8.56 23.35
N TRP A 108 -34.26 8.76 22.32
CA TRP A 108 -33.93 8.44 20.93
C TRP A 108 -32.84 9.33 20.34
N ILE A 109 -32.52 10.45 20.98
CA ILE A 109 -31.41 11.31 20.57
C ILE A 109 -30.08 10.56 20.61
N PHE A 110 -29.87 9.68 21.59
CA PHE A 110 -28.64 8.91 21.73
C PHE A 110 -28.48 7.87 20.62
N VAL A 111 -29.59 7.23 20.23
CA VAL A 111 -29.60 6.26 19.13
C VAL A 111 -29.37 6.97 17.80
N ALA A 112 -30.07 8.08 17.55
CA ALA A 112 -29.93 8.86 16.33
C ALA A 112 -28.53 9.45 16.17
N LEU A 113 -27.99 10.09 17.20
CA LEU A 113 -26.64 10.65 17.21
C LEU A 113 -25.60 9.56 16.96
N GLY A 114 -25.69 8.45 17.69
CA GLY A 114 -24.72 7.38 17.56
C GLY A 114 -24.77 6.67 16.19
N LEU A 115 -25.95 6.58 15.57
CA LEU A 115 -26.08 6.01 14.23
C LEU A 115 -25.57 6.95 13.15
N VAL A 116 -25.90 8.24 13.22
CA VAL A 116 -25.48 9.24 12.24
C VAL A 116 -23.97 9.50 12.33
N THR A 117 -23.42 9.63 13.54
CA THR A 117 -21.97 9.71 13.76
C THR A 117 -21.25 8.48 13.19
N PHE A 118 -21.74 7.28 13.49
CA PHE A 118 -21.13 6.04 13.00
C PHE A 118 -21.12 5.95 11.48
N LEU A 119 -22.28 6.17 10.84
CA LEU A 119 -22.39 6.14 9.37
C LEU A 119 -21.61 7.28 8.71
N GLY A 120 -21.62 8.46 9.32
CA GLY A 120 -20.90 9.64 8.84
C GLY A 120 -19.39 9.44 8.87
N ILE A 121 -18.84 8.96 9.99
CA ILE A 121 -17.42 8.62 10.12
C ILE A 121 -17.06 7.51 9.13
N MET A 122 -17.92 6.49 8.98
CA MET A 122 -17.71 5.41 8.00
C MET A 122 -17.65 5.95 6.56
N LEU A 123 -18.51 6.91 6.19
CA LEU A 123 -18.51 7.57 4.88
C LEU A 123 -17.25 8.41 4.65
N ILE A 124 -16.87 9.23 5.63
CA ILE A 124 -15.68 10.10 5.57
C ILE A 124 -14.43 9.24 5.39
N ILE A 125 -14.34 8.14 6.13
CA ILE A 125 -13.18 7.25 6.05
C ILE A 125 -13.21 6.44 4.75
N ASN A 126 -14.37 6.02 4.26
CA ASN A 126 -14.47 5.40 2.94
C ASN A 126 -13.96 6.36 1.84
N TYR A 127 -14.37 7.63 1.89
CA TYR A 127 -13.85 8.69 1.01
C TYR A 127 -12.32 8.86 1.12
N MET A 128 -11.75 8.72 2.32
CA MET A 128 -10.29 8.76 2.53
C MET A 128 -9.57 7.48 2.08
N SER A 129 -10.21 6.32 2.12
CA SER A 129 -9.62 5.02 1.77
C SER A 129 -9.26 4.87 0.29
N GLY A 130 -9.83 5.72 -0.58
CA GLY A 130 -9.39 5.85 -1.99
C GLY A 130 -7.97 6.42 -2.15
N THR A 131 -7.40 6.96 -1.06
CA THR A 131 -6.02 7.44 -1.00
C THR A 131 -5.21 6.57 -0.03
N SER A 132 -4.27 5.78 -0.55
CA SER A 132 -3.29 4.99 0.23
C SER A 132 -2.74 5.81 1.42
N PRO A 133 -2.72 5.28 2.66
CA PRO A 133 -2.47 3.89 3.06
C PRO A 133 -3.68 3.13 3.66
N PHE A 134 -4.89 3.65 3.53
CA PHE A 134 -6.05 3.19 4.29
C PHE A 134 -6.88 2.15 3.54
N ASN A 135 -6.80 0.87 3.91
CA ASN A 135 -7.65 -0.19 3.35
C ASN A 135 -9.07 -0.11 3.94
N THR A 136 -10.08 0.08 3.09
CA THR A 136 -11.50 0.23 3.46
C THR A 136 -12.00 -0.91 4.36
N GLY A 137 -11.50 -2.13 4.13
CA GLY A 137 -11.86 -3.31 4.91
C GLY A 137 -11.21 -3.35 6.30
N GLU A 138 -9.99 -2.85 6.44
CA GLU A 138 -9.29 -2.78 7.73
C GLU A 138 -9.93 -1.74 8.65
N ILE A 139 -10.33 -0.60 8.08
CA ILE A 139 -10.90 0.48 8.88
C ILE A 139 -12.32 0.15 9.33
N ARG A 140 -13.13 -0.47 8.46
CA ARG A 140 -14.45 -0.96 8.89
C ARG A 140 -14.34 -1.88 10.09
N LYS A 141 -13.39 -2.83 10.06
CA LYS A 141 -13.12 -3.72 11.20
C LYS A 141 -12.68 -2.93 12.42
N ALA A 142 -11.76 -1.98 12.27
CA ALA A 142 -11.25 -1.18 13.39
C ALA A 142 -12.36 -0.36 14.07
N ILE A 143 -13.23 0.30 13.30
CA ILE A 143 -14.36 1.07 13.84
C ILE A 143 -15.31 0.13 14.59
N THR A 144 -15.74 -0.97 13.96
CA THR A 144 -16.67 -1.92 14.61
C THR A 144 -16.08 -2.53 15.88
N VAL A 145 -14.79 -2.91 15.87
CA VAL A 145 -14.11 -3.46 17.06
C VAL A 145 -13.98 -2.42 18.16
N SER A 146 -13.64 -1.17 17.82
CA SER A 146 -13.57 -0.08 18.81
C SER A 146 -14.93 0.17 19.47
N LEU A 147 -16.00 0.22 18.67
CA LEU A 147 -17.36 0.44 19.17
C LEU A 147 -17.83 -0.73 20.06
N LEU A 148 -17.55 -1.98 19.64
CA LEU A 148 -17.87 -3.17 20.42
C LEU A 148 -17.10 -3.20 21.74
N THR A 149 -15.83 -2.78 21.74
CA THR A 149 -15.00 -2.71 22.94
C THR A 149 -15.56 -1.70 23.95
N VAL A 150 -15.96 -0.51 23.48
CA VAL A 150 -16.60 0.51 24.33
C VAL A 150 -17.93 -0.02 24.89
N TYR A 151 -18.73 -0.72 24.08
CA TYR A 151 -19.96 -1.37 24.54
C TYR A 151 -19.72 -2.41 25.63
N LEU A 152 -18.78 -3.33 25.40
CA LEU A 152 -18.45 -4.38 26.36
C LEU A 152 -17.84 -3.84 27.66
N ALA A 153 -17.15 -2.69 27.62
CA ALA A 153 -16.69 -2.00 28.82
C ALA A 153 -17.83 -1.26 29.54
N PHE A 154 -18.75 -0.66 28.79
CA PHE A 154 -19.84 0.16 29.33
C PHE A 154 -20.94 -0.66 30.01
N VAL A 155 -21.34 -1.79 29.44
CA VAL A 155 -22.44 -2.62 29.96
C VAL A 155 -22.20 -3.06 31.41
N PRO A 156 -21.05 -3.66 31.78
CA PRO A 156 -20.77 -4.03 33.17
C PRO A 156 -20.79 -2.83 34.11
N LEU A 157 -20.15 -1.72 33.72
CA LEU A 157 -20.07 -0.49 34.53
C LEU A 157 -21.46 0.11 34.82
N SER A 158 -22.36 0.05 33.84
CA SER A 158 -23.72 0.53 34.02
C SER A 158 -24.58 -0.44 34.84
N THR A 159 -24.46 -1.76 34.60
CA THR A 159 -25.21 -2.78 35.38
C THR A 159 -24.78 -2.85 36.85
N MET A 160 -23.54 -2.52 37.17
CA MET A 160 -23.03 -2.43 38.55
C MET A 160 -23.41 -1.10 39.23
N GLY A 161 -24.12 -0.20 38.55
CA GLY A 161 -24.56 1.09 39.10
C GLY A 161 -23.45 2.13 39.28
N MET A 162 -22.23 1.89 38.76
CA MET A 162 -21.14 2.88 38.79
C MET A 162 -21.41 4.06 37.86
N VAL A 163 -22.18 3.85 36.79
CA VAL A 163 -22.56 4.89 35.82
C VAL A 163 -24.08 4.92 35.71
N THR A 164 -24.70 5.91 36.34
CA THR A 164 -26.16 6.10 36.33
C THR A 164 -26.55 7.43 35.67
N ILE A 165 -27.24 7.28 34.55
CA ILE A 165 -28.04 8.22 33.77
C ILE A 165 -29.40 8.60 34.37
N PRO A 166 -29.61 9.64 35.21
CA PRO A 166 -30.97 9.98 35.64
C PRO A 166 -31.91 10.21 34.45
N GLY A 167 -32.98 9.40 34.37
CA GLY A 167 -34.08 9.60 33.42
C GLY A 167 -34.09 8.74 32.15
N ALA A 168 -33.11 7.85 31.92
CA ALA A 168 -33.16 6.94 30.76
C ALA A 168 -32.36 5.65 30.96
N ASP A 169 -32.90 4.54 30.45
CA ASP A 169 -32.24 3.23 30.42
C ASP A 169 -31.23 3.17 29.26
N ILE A 170 -30.11 3.89 29.41
CA ILE A 170 -29.11 4.12 28.35
C ILE A 170 -28.49 2.82 27.83
N THR A 171 -28.35 1.83 28.70
CA THR A 171 -27.93 0.47 28.33
C THR A 171 -28.80 -0.09 27.21
N THR A 172 -30.12 -0.02 27.35
CA THR A 172 -31.09 -0.50 26.36
C THR A 172 -30.92 0.20 25.01
N TYR A 173 -30.80 1.53 25.01
CA TYR A 173 -30.59 2.29 23.76
C TYR A 173 -29.23 2.02 23.12
N PHE A 174 -28.18 1.87 23.93
CA PHE A 174 -26.84 1.57 23.42
C PHE A 174 -26.76 0.13 22.88
N THR A 175 -27.42 -0.83 23.53
CA THR A 175 -27.59 -2.20 23.01
C THR A 175 -28.31 -2.20 21.67
N TRP A 176 -29.39 -1.43 21.51
CA TRP A 176 -30.09 -1.28 20.23
C TRP A 176 -29.19 -0.70 19.14
N LEU A 177 -28.40 0.33 19.45
CA LEU A 177 -27.43 0.90 18.53
C LEU A 177 -26.43 -0.15 18.07
N ILE A 178 -25.84 -0.91 19.01
CA ILE A 178 -24.86 -1.94 18.69
C ILE A 178 -25.47 -3.07 17.87
N ALA A 179 -26.70 -3.48 18.19
CA ALA A 179 -27.42 -4.48 17.40
C ALA A 179 -27.58 -4.03 15.94
N VAL A 180 -27.97 -2.77 15.71
CA VAL A 180 -28.08 -2.20 14.35
C VAL A 180 -26.72 -2.17 13.65
N VAL A 181 -25.65 -1.75 14.34
CA VAL A 181 -24.30 -1.71 13.77
C VAL A 181 -23.81 -3.10 13.38
N ILE A 182 -24.06 -4.12 14.21
CA ILE A 182 -23.70 -5.51 13.91
C ILE A 182 -24.46 -6.01 12.68
N VAL A 183 -25.78 -5.78 12.60
CA VAL A 183 -26.60 -6.17 11.44
C VAL A 183 -26.10 -5.48 10.17
N LEU A 184 -25.79 -4.18 10.23
CA LEU A 184 -25.21 -3.44 9.09
C LEU A 184 -23.84 -3.98 8.69
N TYR A 185 -23.00 -4.35 9.65
CA TYR A 185 -21.69 -4.94 9.38
C TYR A 185 -21.81 -6.28 8.64
N PHE A 186 -22.73 -7.15 9.06
CA PHE A 186 -22.93 -8.45 8.40
C PHE A 186 -23.66 -8.35 7.05
N THR A 187 -24.56 -7.39 6.88
CA THR A 187 -25.28 -7.19 5.61
C THR A 187 -24.43 -6.52 4.53
N THR A 188 -23.48 -5.66 4.88
CA THR A 188 -22.61 -4.99 3.91
C THR A 188 -21.59 -5.91 3.24
N ARG A 189 -21.11 -6.97 3.93
CA ARG A 189 -20.16 -7.96 3.38
C ARG A 189 -20.66 -8.69 2.12
N PRO A 190 -21.82 -9.39 2.14
CA PRO A 190 -22.32 -10.11 0.97
C PRO A 190 -22.73 -9.15 -0.16
N LEU A 191 -23.14 -7.92 0.15
CA LEU A 191 -23.45 -6.88 -0.83
C LEU A 191 -22.21 -6.45 -1.64
N GLU A 192 -21.06 -6.29 -0.98
CA GLU A 192 -19.80 -5.96 -1.67
C GLU A 192 -19.33 -7.09 -2.58
N GLU A 193 -19.50 -8.35 -2.15
CA GLU A 193 -19.13 -9.52 -2.92
C GLU A 193 -20.06 -9.71 -4.13
N TYR A 194 -21.36 -9.47 -3.95
CA TYR A 194 -22.33 -9.48 -5.05
C TYR A 194 -22.05 -8.38 -6.10
N ILE A 195 -21.74 -7.15 -5.66
CA ILE A 195 -21.43 -6.04 -6.57
C ILE A 195 -20.14 -6.32 -7.36
N LYS A 196 -19.08 -6.83 -6.71
CA LYS A 196 -17.83 -7.19 -7.41
C LYS A 196 -18.03 -8.29 -8.45
N THR A 197 -18.85 -9.29 -8.14
CA THR A 197 -19.15 -10.41 -9.06
C THR A 197 -19.96 -9.92 -10.27
N ARG A 198 -20.78 -8.88 -10.10
CA ARG A 198 -21.55 -8.28 -11.19
C ARG A 198 -20.72 -7.38 -12.09
N ASP A 199 -19.77 -6.62 -11.56
CA ASP A 199 -18.86 -5.79 -12.37
C ASP A 199 -17.81 -6.63 -13.12
N SER A 200 -17.39 -7.78 -12.59
CA SER A 200 -16.45 -8.69 -13.29
C SER A 200 -17.09 -9.49 -14.44
N ASN A 201 -18.42 -9.53 -14.53
CA ASN A 201 -19.18 -10.24 -15.56
C ASN A 201 -19.75 -9.30 -16.65
N LYS A 202 -19.31 -8.05 -16.66
CA LYS A 202 -19.55 -7.07 -17.74
C LYS A 202 -18.25 -6.81 -18.48
#